data_AF-A0A0T2ICX2-F1
#
_entry.id   AF-A0A0T2ICX2-F1
#
_cell.length_a   1.000
_cell.length_b   1.000
_cell.length_c   1.000
_cell.angle_alpha   90.00
_cell.angle_beta   90.00
_cell.angle_gamma   90.00
#
_symmetry.space_group_name_H-M   'P 1'
#
loop_
_entity.id
_entity.type
_entity.pdbx_description
1 polymer ?
#
loop_
_entity_poly.entity_id
_entity_poly.type
_entity_poly.pdbx_seq_one_letter_code
_entity_poly.pdbx_strand_id
1 'polypeptide(L)'
;MTSTTELLDRAAGHLHAAAQQVDNLGHLHDSPSLRAFAGQIRLNAAGLSCDPEPIESRWVDCSIPEQLKAALDSLDEIHPLEGPPDLPMWAWHVADLVRIAKDTDAR
;
A
#
# COMPACT_ATOMS: atom_id res chain seq x y z
N MET A 1 1.73 22.76 -2.69
CA MET A 1 1.36 21.96 -1.51
C MET A 1 0.56 20.81 -2.03
N THR A 2 0.96 19.57 -1.75
CA THR A 2 0.20 18.38 -2.15
C THR A 2 -1.05 18.31 -1.27
N SER A 3 -2.21 18.09 -1.86
CA SER A 3 -3.47 18.03 -1.12
C SER A 3 -3.62 16.70 -0.37
N THR A 4 -4.45 16.66 0.67
CA THR A 4 -4.78 15.41 1.38
C THR A 4 -5.29 14.32 0.41
N THR A 5 -6.14 14.69 -0.56
CA THR A 5 -6.64 13.75 -1.57
C THR A 5 -5.52 13.20 -2.43
N GLU A 6 -4.60 14.04 -2.91
CA GLU A 6 -3.44 13.60 -3.70
C GLU A 6 -2.54 12.64 -2.90
N LEU A 7 -2.39 12.85 -1.59
CA LEU A 7 -1.63 11.96 -0.70
C LEU A 7 -2.35 10.61 -0.50
N LEU A 8 -3.67 10.62 -0.34
CA LEU A 8 -4.48 9.40 -0.25
C LEU A 8 -4.46 8.61 -1.56
N ASP A 9 -4.59 9.29 -2.70
CA ASP A 9 -4.51 8.68 -4.03
C ASP A 9 -3.13 8.08 -4.28
N ARG A 10 -2.05 8.79 -3.90
CA ARG A 10 -0.68 8.27 -3.98
C ARG A 10 -0.49 7.03 -3.10
N ALA A 11 -0.96 7.08 -1.85
CA ALA A 11 -0.88 5.94 -0.94
C ALA A 11 -1.62 4.71 -1.50
N ALA A 12 -2.84 4.91 -1.98
CA ALA A 12 -3.63 3.87 -2.63
C ALA A 12 -2.95 3.31 -3.89
N GLY A 13 -2.34 4.17 -4.70
CA GLY A 13 -1.50 3.78 -5.84
C GLY A 13 -0.40 2.80 -5.41
N HIS A 14 0.45 3.19 -4.47
CA HIS A 14 1.51 2.34 -3.92
C HIS A 14 1.00 0.96 -3.43
N LEU A 15 -0.13 0.94 -2.71
CA LEU A 15 -0.75 -0.30 -2.28
C LEU A 15 -1.20 -1.17 -3.47
N HIS A 16 -1.76 -0.59 -4.54
CA HIS A 16 -2.13 -1.35 -5.72
C HIS A 16 -0.94 -1.99 -6.44
N ALA A 17 0.21 -1.32 -6.58
CA ALA A 17 1.39 -1.98 -7.16
C ALA A 17 1.92 -3.09 -6.26
N ALA A 18 2.00 -2.85 -4.94
CA ALA A 18 2.43 -3.88 -4.00
C ALA A 18 1.51 -5.11 -4.12
N ALA A 19 0.19 -4.91 -4.14
CA ALA A 19 -0.76 -5.99 -4.33
C ALA A 19 -0.57 -6.73 -5.66
N GLN A 20 -0.36 -6.01 -6.77
CA GLN A 20 -0.14 -6.63 -8.07
C GLN A 20 1.14 -7.48 -8.09
N GLN A 21 2.23 -6.98 -7.49
CA GLN A 21 3.48 -7.73 -7.36
C GLN A 21 3.29 -9.00 -6.52
N VAL A 22 2.65 -8.89 -5.35
CA VAL A 22 2.36 -10.03 -4.47
C VAL A 22 1.47 -11.06 -5.17
N ASP A 23 0.46 -10.62 -5.92
CA ASP A 23 -0.46 -11.50 -6.64
C ASP A 23 0.26 -12.27 -7.76
N ASN A 24 1.14 -11.59 -8.50
CA ASN A 24 2.00 -12.22 -9.51
C ASN A 24 2.89 -13.30 -8.88
N LEU A 25 3.49 -13.03 -7.72
CA LEU A 25 4.26 -14.03 -6.96
C LEU A 25 3.36 -15.18 -6.47
N GLY A 26 2.15 -14.87 -5.99
CA GLY A 26 1.18 -15.86 -5.55
C GLY A 26 0.70 -16.79 -6.67
N HIS A 27 0.65 -16.30 -7.91
CA HIS A 27 0.40 -17.13 -9.09
C HIS A 27 1.64 -17.96 -9.47
N LEU A 28 2.82 -17.35 -9.51
CA LEU A 28 4.07 -18.01 -9.86
C LEU A 28 4.40 -19.19 -8.93
N HIS A 29 4.20 -19.00 -7.63
CA HIS A 29 4.51 -19.99 -6.59
C HIS A 29 3.32 -20.87 -6.20
N ASP A 30 2.17 -20.73 -6.88
CA ASP A 30 0.87 -21.29 -6.48
C ASP A 30 0.61 -21.22 -4.96
N SER A 31 0.78 -20.02 -4.40
CA SER A 31 0.69 -19.80 -2.95
C SER A 31 -0.62 -19.10 -2.59
N PRO A 32 -1.58 -19.80 -1.94
CA PRO A 32 -2.82 -19.20 -1.48
C PRO A 32 -2.59 -18.09 -0.43
N SER A 33 -1.54 -18.19 0.39
CA SER A 33 -1.23 -17.18 1.40
C SER A 33 -0.77 -15.87 0.77
N LEU A 34 0.05 -15.92 -0.29
CA LEU A 34 0.43 -14.73 -1.05
C LEU A 34 -0.78 -14.09 -1.73
N ARG A 35 -1.67 -14.89 -2.34
CA ARG A 35 -2.91 -14.36 -2.94
C ARG A 35 -3.84 -13.71 -1.89
N ALA A 36 -3.95 -14.31 -0.71
CA ALA A 36 -4.70 -13.71 0.40
C ALA A 36 -4.08 -12.39 0.87
N PHE A 37 -2.74 -12.33 0.96
CA PHE A 37 -2.02 -11.11 1.32
C PHE A 37 -2.21 -9.99 0.28
N ALA A 38 -2.14 -10.32 -1.02
CA ALA A 38 -2.48 -9.38 -2.09
C ALA A 38 -3.92 -8.84 -1.93
N GLY A 39 -4.88 -9.70 -1.58
CA GLY A 39 -6.26 -9.30 -1.28
C GLY A 39 -6.36 -8.32 -0.11
N GLN A 40 -5.62 -8.54 0.97
CA GLN A 40 -5.58 -7.62 2.12
C GLN A 40 -5.01 -6.25 1.74
N ILE A 41 -3.95 -6.21 0.92
CA ILE A 41 -3.38 -4.95 0.44
C ILE A 41 -4.40 -4.19 -0.42
N ARG A 42 -5.10 -4.87 -1.34
CA ARG A 42 -6.17 -4.26 -2.18
C ARG A 42 -7.32 -3.71 -1.35
N LEU A 43 -7.72 -4.40 -0.30
CA LEU A 43 -8.80 -3.94 0.59
C LEU A 43 -8.43 -2.63 1.28
N ASN A 44 -7.17 -2.48 1.72
CA ASN A 44 -6.69 -1.24 2.31
C ASN A 44 -6.60 -0.12 1.26
N ALA A 45 -6.12 -0.41 0.04
CA ALA A 45 -6.05 0.55 -1.05
C ALA A 45 -7.45 1.13 -1.37
N ALA A 46 -8.45 0.27 -1.51
CA ALA A 46 -9.84 0.67 -1.78
C ALA A 46 -10.47 1.50 -0.65
N GLY A 47 -9.97 1.38 0.58
CA GLY A 47 -10.39 2.22 1.70
C GLY A 47 -9.84 3.65 1.63
N LEU A 48 -8.68 3.83 0.99
CA LEU A 48 -8.01 5.14 0.86
C LEU A 48 -8.53 5.95 -0.32
N SER A 49 -8.68 5.31 -1.49
CA SER A 49 -9.18 5.95 -2.70
C SER A 49 -9.94 4.97 -3.58
N CYS A 50 -11.04 5.45 -4.19
CA CYS A 50 -11.83 4.70 -5.14
C CYS A 50 -11.24 4.71 -6.55
N ASP A 51 -10.45 5.73 -6.90
CA ASP A 51 -9.83 5.91 -8.22
C ASP A 51 -8.41 6.46 -8.05
N PRO A 52 -7.49 5.61 -7.55
CA PRO A 52 -6.14 6.04 -7.24
C PRO A 52 -5.37 6.43 -8.50
N GLU A 53 -4.55 7.48 -8.39
CA GLU A 53 -3.68 7.87 -9.50
C GLU A 53 -2.72 6.71 -9.86
N PRO A 54 -2.46 6.49 -11.16
CA PRO A 54 -1.46 5.54 -11.60
C PRO A 54 -0.10 5.90 -11.02
N ILE A 55 0.59 4.91 -10.45
CA ILE A 55 1.92 5.15 -9.88
C ILE A 55 2.90 5.50 -10.99
N GLU A 56 3.74 6.51 -10.73
CA GLU A 56 4.79 6.91 -11.64
C GLU A 56 5.76 5.75 -11.94
N SER A 57 6.25 5.69 -13.18
CA SER A 57 7.14 4.64 -13.70
C SER A 57 8.37 4.37 -12.83
N ARG A 58 8.89 5.36 -12.10
CA ARG A 58 10.06 5.21 -11.21
C ARG A 58 9.84 4.22 -10.06
N TRP A 59 8.59 3.92 -9.73
CA TRP A 59 8.25 3.01 -8.65
C TRP A 59 8.08 1.57 -9.13
N VAL A 60 8.05 1.31 -10.44
CA VAL A 60 7.80 -0.04 -10.99
C VAL A 60 8.83 -1.07 -10.50
N ASP A 61 10.06 -0.64 -10.23
CA ASP A 61 11.17 -1.49 -9.80
C ASP A 61 11.32 -1.58 -8.27
N CYS A 62 10.50 -0.89 -7.48
CA CYS A 62 10.56 -0.99 -6.02
C CYS A 62 10.03 -2.34 -5.52
N SER A 63 10.66 -2.86 -4.47
CA SER A 63 10.22 -4.07 -3.77
C SER A 63 8.87 -3.88 -3.06
N ILE A 64 8.20 -4.98 -2.73
CA ILE A 64 6.91 -4.95 -2.03
C ILE A 64 7.01 -4.18 -0.70
N PRO A 65 8.00 -4.41 0.19
CA PRO A 65 8.11 -3.62 1.41
C PRO A 65 8.37 -2.12 1.17
N GLU A 66 9.10 -1.76 0.12
CA GLU A 66 9.36 -0.36 -0.24
C GLU A 66 8.08 0.34 -0.73
N GLN A 67 7.27 -0.33 -1.54
CA GLN A 67 5.97 0.18 -1.97
C GLN A 67 5.04 0.41 -0.77
N LEU A 68 4.93 -0.57 0.12
CA LEU A 68 4.11 -0.45 1.33
C LEU A 68 4.62 0.67 2.24
N LYS A 69 5.94 0.86 2.33
CA LYS A 69 6.53 1.95 3.11
C LYS A 69 6.26 3.32 2.48
N ALA A 70 6.35 3.44 1.16
CA ALA A 70 6.01 4.68 0.45
C ALA A 70 4.52 5.05 0.62
N ALA A 71 3.64 4.05 0.67
CA ALA A 71 2.23 4.26 1.01
C ALA A 71 2.07 4.84 2.43
N LEU A 72 2.76 4.24 3.42
CA LEU A 72 2.75 4.73 4.80
C LEU A 72 3.31 6.15 4.91
N ASP A 73 4.42 6.43 4.24
CA ASP A 73 5.04 7.76 4.24
C ASP A 73 4.09 8.82 3.68
N SER A 74 3.32 8.48 2.62
CA SER A 74 2.30 9.36 2.07
C SER A 74 1.16 9.66 3.06
N LEU A 75 0.78 8.68 3.89
CA LEU A 75 -0.21 8.88 4.95
C LEU A 75 0.35 9.71 6.10
N ASP A 76 1.61 9.51 6.47
CA ASP A 76 2.31 10.26 7.52
C ASP A 76 2.55 11.74 7.14
N GLU A 77 2.54 12.07 5.84
CA GLU A 77 2.57 13.45 5.34
C GLU A 77 1.27 14.22 5.58
N ILE A 78 0.14 13.52 5.76
CA ILE A 78 -1.16 14.17 5.99
C ILE A 78 -1.21 14.70 7.42
N HIS A 79 -1.39 16.03 7.57
CA HIS A 79 -1.55 16.62 8.88
C HIS A 79 -2.78 16.02 9.60
N PRO A 80 -2.70 15.61 10.89
CA PRO A 80 -3.80 14.92 11.57
C PRO A 80 -5.13 15.69 11.64
N LEU A 81 -5.09 17.02 11.50
CA LEU A 81 -6.28 17.89 11.47
C LEU A 81 -6.85 18.13 10.07
N GLU A 82 -6.12 17.72 9.02
CA GLU A 82 -6.49 17.90 7.60
C GLU A 82 -6.85 16.57 6.92
N GLY A 83 -6.59 15.45 7.61
CA GLY A 83 -6.92 14.11 7.17
C GLY A 83 -8.36 13.68 7.52
N PRO A 84 -8.83 12.59 6.88
CA PRO A 84 -10.06 11.94 7.29
C PRO A 84 -9.94 11.37 8.73
N PRO A 85 -11.06 11.22 9.45
CA PRO A 85 -11.05 10.75 10.84
C PRO A 85 -10.44 9.35 11.01
N ASP A 86 -10.53 8.52 9.97
CA ASP A 86 -10.02 7.14 9.96
C ASP A 86 -8.54 7.04 9.56
N LEU A 87 -7.86 8.16 9.28
CA LEU A 87 -6.45 8.18 8.87
C LEU A 87 -5.52 7.38 9.81
N PRO A 88 -5.61 7.51 11.16
CA PRO A 88 -4.73 6.73 12.05
C PRO A 88 -4.95 5.23 11.94
N MET A 89 -6.18 4.79 11.69
CA MET A 89 -6.50 3.37 11.51
C MET A 89 -5.88 2.85 10.21
N TRP A 90 -6.00 3.59 9.11
CA TRP A 90 -5.39 3.21 7.84
C TRP A 90 -3.87 3.18 7.92
N ALA A 91 -3.23 4.20 8.51
CA ALA A 91 -1.79 4.22 8.72
C ALA A 91 -1.32 3.02 9.53
N TRP A 92 -2.06 2.65 10.59
CA TRP A 92 -1.76 1.45 11.38
C TRP A 92 -1.86 0.17 10.55
N HIS A 93 -2.90 0.00 9.74
CA HIS A 93 -3.02 -1.16 8.87
C HIS A 93 -1.88 -1.26 7.86
N VAL A 94 -1.50 -0.15 7.22
CA VAL A 94 -0.38 -0.14 6.28
C VAL A 94 0.94 -0.48 6.99
N ALA A 95 1.15 0.03 8.21
CA ALA A 95 2.33 -0.31 9.00
C ALA A 95 2.41 -1.81 9.32
N ASP A 96 1.27 -2.46 9.62
CA ASP A 96 1.23 -3.91 9.83
C ASP A 96 1.52 -4.69 8.55
N LEU A 97 1.02 -4.24 7.39
CA LEU A 97 1.36 -4.82 6.08
C LEU A 97 2.87 -4.73 5.80
N VAL A 98 3.52 -3.58 6.10
CA VAL A 98 4.98 -3.41 5.97
C VAL A 98 5.72 -4.43 6.83
N ARG A 99 5.28 -4.65 8.07
CA ARG A 99 5.87 -5.63 8.98
C ARG A 99 5.75 -7.05 8.42
N ILE A 100 4.56 -7.44 7.98
CA ILE A 100 4.30 -8.78 7.40
C ILE A 100 5.15 -9.01 6.15
N ALA A 101 5.27 -8.01 5.27
CA ALA A 101 6.08 -8.14 4.05
C ALA A 101 7.57 -8.35 4.37
N LYS A 102 8.12 -7.60 5.32
CA LYS A 102 9.52 -7.76 5.78
C LYS A 102 9.76 -9.13 6.42
N ASP A 103 8.82 -9.61 7.22
CA ASP A 103 8.91 -10.94 7.84
C ASP A 103 8.84 -12.05 6.79
N THR A 104 8.20 -11.80 5.65
CA THR A 104 8.07 -12.76 4.53
C THR A 104 9.33 -12.79 3.66
N ASP A 105 9.92 -11.63 3.34
CA ASP A 105 11.17 -11.53 2.57
C ASP A 105 12.39 -12.08 3.32
N ALA A 106 12.35 -12.12 4.66
CA ALA A 106 13.42 -12.66 5.49
C ALA A 106 13.48 -14.21 5.55
N ARG A 107 12.55 -14.92 4.90
CA ARG A 107 12.40 -16.39 4.95
C ARG A 107 12.71 -17.05 3.62
#